data_AF-A0A1G6C8B3-F1
#
_entry.id   AF-A0A1G6C8B3-F1
#
_cell.length_a   1.000
_cell.length_b   1.000
_cell.length_c   1.000
_cell.angle_alpha   90.00
_cell.angle_beta   90.00
_cell.angle_gamma   90.00
#
_symmetry.space_group_name_H-M   'P 1'
#
loop_
_entity.id
_entity.type
_entity.pdbx_description
1 polymer ?
#
loop_
_entity_poly.entity_id
_entity_poly.type
_entity_poly.pdbx_seq_one_letter_code
_entity_poly.pdbx_strand_id
1 'polypeptide(L)'
;MIVLYSWYLSAGGPLKEALPFYHCRIAMFGLFLLPNRHRFKQFLMIMAPIGSFMALAFPVFDPFGFPHVTNFSYVIGHLALLVNSIAYLLTYYEKGNLTAKSVFLYNLSLNSFLAVVNMLLRANYGFIMDFPVIQSRQPFLNIFLVTVGLSSLMLLVDNLCLRLNGDSLGIFQNKL
;
A
#
# COMPACT_ATOMS: atom_id res chain seq x y z
N MET A 1 -13.46 -8.22 2.82
CA MET A 1 -13.23 -7.17 1.81
C MET A 1 -14.22 -7.27 0.66
N ILE A 2 -14.25 -8.35 -0.14
CA ILE A 2 -15.16 -8.48 -1.30
C ILE A 2 -16.62 -8.28 -0.92
N VAL A 3 -17.13 -9.01 0.09
CA VAL A 3 -18.51 -8.88 0.58
C VAL A 3 -18.83 -7.47 1.06
N LEU A 4 -17.88 -6.80 1.73
CA LEU A 4 -18.06 -5.44 2.23
C LEU A 4 -18.15 -4.42 1.08
N TYR A 5 -17.33 -4.57 0.03
CA TYR A 5 -17.40 -3.73 -1.16
C TYR A 5 -18.67 -3.99 -1.98
N SER A 6 -19.09 -5.25 -2.11
CA SER A 6 -20.37 -5.60 -2.75
C SER A 6 -21.54 -4.96 -2.01
N TRP A 7 -21.52 -5.00 -0.67
CA TRP A 7 -22.51 -4.31 0.16
C TRP A 7 -22.46 -2.79 -0.04
N TYR A 8 -21.27 -2.18 -0.02
CA TYR A 8 -21.10 -0.74 -0.21
C TYR A 8 -21.64 -0.25 -1.57
N LEU A 9 -21.43 -1.03 -2.64
CA LEU A 9 -21.97 -0.76 -3.97
C LEU A 9 -23.50 -0.91 -3.99
N SER A 10 -24.05 -1.92 -3.32
CA SER A 10 -25.50 -2.14 -3.24
C SER A 10 -26.23 -1.11 -2.37
N ALA A 11 -25.57 -0.62 -1.31
CA ALA A 11 -26.12 0.34 -0.36
C ALA A 11 -25.96 1.81 -0.80
N GLY A 12 -25.34 2.06 -1.97
CA GLY A 12 -25.10 3.41 -2.48
C GLY A 12 -24.18 4.26 -1.59
N GLY A 13 -23.27 3.63 -0.86
CA GLY A 13 -22.39 4.34 0.06
C GLY A 13 -21.49 5.35 -0.65
N PRO A 14 -20.94 6.35 0.07
CA PRO A 14 -20.16 7.43 -0.52
C PRO A 14 -18.93 6.90 -1.26
N LEU A 15 -18.97 6.93 -2.60
CA LEU A 15 -17.90 6.43 -3.47
C LEU A 15 -16.53 7.03 -3.14
N LYS A 16 -16.49 8.26 -2.60
CA LYS A 16 -15.27 8.98 -2.20
C LYS A 16 -14.47 8.28 -1.09
N GLU A 17 -15.13 7.56 -0.20
CA GLU A 17 -14.48 6.83 0.91
C GLU A 17 -14.51 5.31 0.67
N ALA A 18 -15.49 4.86 -0.12
CA ALA A 18 -15.70 3.47 -0.48
C ALA A 18 -14.59 2.86 -1.32
N LEU A 19 -14.01 3.63 -2.25
CA LEU A 19 -13.30 3.00 -3.37
C LEU A 19 -11.91 2.49 -2.95
N PRO A 20 -11.49 1.29 -3.42
CA PRO A 20 -10.29 0.61 -2.96
C PRO A 20 -8.98 1.17 -3.53
N PHE A 21 -8.92 2.47 -3.77
CA PHE A 21 -7.80 3.11 -4.46
C PHE A 21 -6.71 3.61 -3.51
N TYR A 22 -6.85 3.41 -2.21
CA TYR A 22 -5.72 3.57 -1.30
C TYR A 22 -4.64 2.50 -1.56
N HIS A 23 -3.37 2.90 -1.46
CA HIS A 23 -2.20 2.02 -1.68
C HIS A 23 -2.31 0.70 -0.91
N CYS A 24 -2.81 0.73 0.33
CA CYS A 24 -3.01 -0.44 1.18
C CYS A 24 -4.06 -1.40 0.60
N ARG A 25 -5.16 -0.88 0.08
CA ARG A 25 -6.26 -1.68 -0.47
C ARG A 25 -5.85 -2.33 -1.80
N ILE A 26 -5.10 -1.61 -2.64
CA ILE A 26 -4.45 -2.17 -3.84
C ILE A 26 -3.49 -3.30 -3.46
N ALA A 27 -2.67 -3.10 -2.42
CA ALA A 27 -1.75 -4.12 -1.93
C ALA A 27 -2.46 -5.36 -1.37
N MET A 28 -3.61 -5.21 -0.69
CA MET A 28 -4.43 -6.35 -0.25
C MET A 28 -4.90 -7.19 -1.44
N PHE A 29 -5.38 -6.57 -2.51
CA PHE A 29 -5.76 -7.30 -3.72
C PHE A 29 -4.55 -7.98 -4.37
N GLY A 30 -3.43 -7.27 -4.47
CA GLY A 30 -2.19 -7.83 -5.01
C GLY A 30 -1.65 -9.03 -4.24
N LEU A 31 -1.80 -9.05 -2.91
CA LEU A 31 -1.41 -10.18 -2.07
C LEU A 31 -2.13 -11.47 -2.47
N PHE A 32 -3.45 -11.38 -2.70
CA PHE A 32 -4.30 -12.53 -3.03
C PHE A 32 -4.28 -12.91 -4.52
N LEU A 33 -4.25 -11.92 -5.41
CA LEU A 33 -4.44 -12.14 -6.84
C LEU A 33 -3.14 -12.44 -7.60
N LEU A 34 -1.99 -11.95 -7.13
CA LEU A 34 -0.73 -12.12 -7.85
C LEU A 34 0.01 -13.40 -7.45
N PRO A 35 0.68 -14.07 -8.40
CA PRO A 35 1.52 -15.22 -8.10
C PRO A 35 2.74 -14.82 -7.27
N ASN A 36 3.22 -15.75 -6.44
CA ASN A 36 4.45 -15.55 -5.66
C ASN A 36 5.66 -15.33 -6.58
N ARG A 37 6.66 -14.58 -6.10
CA ARG A 37 7.88 -14.21 -6.84
C ARG A 37 7.66 -13.33 -8.07
N HIS A 38 6.45 -12.82 -8.29
CA HIS A 38 6.20 -11.84 -9.33
C HIS A 38 6.70 -10.45 -8.91
N ARG A 39 7.33 -9.71 -9.83
CA ARG A 39 7.88 -8.36 -9.58
C ARG A 39 6.84 -7.39 -9.02
N PHE A 40 5.64 -7.37 -9.58
CA PHE A 40 4.54 -6.54 -9.07
C PHE A 40 4.07 -6.96 -7.67
N LYS A 41 4.07 -8.26 -7.35
CA LYS A 41 3.71 -8.71 -6.01
C LYS A 41 4.75 -8.25 -5.00
N GLN A 42 6.02 -8.43 -5.30
CA GLN A 42 7.11 -7.93 -4.44
C GLN A 42 7.04 -6.40 -4.28
N PHE A 43 6.73 -5.64 -5.33
CA PHE A 43 6.54 -4.19 -5.24
C PHE A 43 5.42 -3.83 -4.26
N LEU A 44 4.25 -4.46 -4.40
CA LEU A 44 3.11 -4.22 -3.51
C LEU A 44 3.42 -4.69 -2.07
N MET A 45 4.19 -5.75 -1.90
CA MET A 45 4.56 -6.27 -0.58
C MET A 45 5.64 -5.44 0.11
N ILE A 46 6.51 -4.74 -0.62
CA ILE A 46 7.41 -3.71 -0.05
C ILE A 46 6.62 -2.46 0.36
N MET A 47 5.60 -2.09 -0.40
CA MET A 47 4.73 -0.94 -0.10
C MET A 47 3.79 -1.21 1.08
N ALA A 48 3.30 -2.45 1.22
CA ALA A 48 2.27 -2.84 2.17
C ALA A 48 2.58 -2.56 3.65
N PRO A 49 3.80 -2.82 4.19
CA PRO A 49 4.14 -2.49 5.57
C PRO A 49 4.05 -1.01 5.87
N ILE A 50 4.54 -0.16 4.96
CA ILE A 50 4.53 1.31 5.11
C ILE A 50 3.07 1.80 5.17
N GLY A 51 2.25 1.37 4.20
CA GLY A 51 0.85 1.76 4.14
C GLY A 51 0.04 1.26 5.34
N SER A 52 0.26 0.02 5.76
CA SER A 52 -0.45 -0.57 6.91
C SER A 52 -0.06 0.11 8.22
N PHE A 53 1.22 0.41 8.41
CA PHE A 53 1.69 1.13 9.59
C PHE A 53 1.10 2.53 9.67
N MET A 54 1.13 3.29 8.56
CA MET A 54 0.53 4.63 8.50
C MET A 54 -0.99 4.60 8.75
N ALA A 55 -1.70 3.62 8.17
CA ALA A 55 -3.13 3.45 8.34
C ALA A 55 -3.56 3.09 9.77
N LEU A 56 -2.71 2.38 10.51
CA LEU A 56 -2.95 2.02 11.92
C LEU A 56 -2.52 3.13 12.88
N ALA A 57 -1.45 3.87 12.55
CA ALA A 57 -0.98 5.01 13.36
C ALA A 57 -1.92 6.21 13.27
N PHE A 58 -2.47 6.48 12.07
CA PHE A 58 -3.40 7.58 11.81
C PHE A 58 -4.68 7.04 11.16
N PRO A 59 -5.55 6.36 11.93
CA PRO A 59 -6.73 5.72 11.39
C PRO A 59 -7.75 6.75 10.90
N VAL A 60 -8.22 6.56 9.67
CA VAL A 60 -9.36 7.27 9.10
C VAL A 60 -10.53 6.28 9.05
N PHE A 61 -11.39 6.36 10.06
CA PHE A 61 -12.56 5.50 10.17
C PHE A 61 -13.72 6.02 9.31
N ASP A 62 -14.55 5.09 8.84
CA ASP A 62 -15.79 5.44 8.15
C ASP A 62 -16.75 6.13 9.16
N PRO A 63 -17.67 7.00 8.69
CA PRO A 63 -18.58 7.80 9.54
C PRO A 63 -19.71 6.97 10.17
N PHE A 64 -19.36 5.84 10.78
CA PHE A 64 -20.25 4.99 11.55
C PHE A 64 -19.81 4.96 13.01
N GLY A 65 -20.78 5.01 13.93
CA GLY A 65 -20.51 4.96 15.37
C GLY A 65 -19.77 3.68 15.76
N PHE A 66 -18.76 3.80 16.63
CA PHE A 66 -18.09 2.63 17.19
C PHE A 66 -19.03 1.91 18.17
N PRO A 67 -19.19 0.58 18.14
CA PRO A 67 -18.53 -0.42 17.28
C PRO A 67 -19.28 -0.69 15.95
N HIS A 68 -18.63 -0.50 14.80
CA HIS A 68 -19.18 -0.86 13.48
C HIS A 68 -18.27 -1.81 12.70
N VAL A 69 -18.87 -2.73 11.94
CA VAL A 69 -18.16 -3.78 11.18
C VAL A 69 -17.11 -3.22 10.23
N THR A 70 -17.35 -2.04 9.66
CA THR A 70 -16.41 -1.34 8.77
C THR A 70 -15.11 -0.99 9.51
N ASN A 71 -15.22 -0.41 10.70
CA ASN A 71 -14.08 0.02 11.51
C ASN A 71 -13.29 -1.18 12.07
N PHE A 72 -13.97 -2.26 12.47
CA PHE A 72 -13.29 -3.51 12.82
C PHE A 72 -12.56 -4.12 11.63
N SER A 73 -13.22 -4.19 10.47
CA SER A 73 -12.62 -4.74 9.26
C SER A 73 -11.44 -3.92 8.76
N TYR A 74 -11.44 -2.61 9.01
CA TYR A 74 -10.32 -1.71 8.72
C TYR A 74 -9.08 -2.11 9.53
N VAL A 75 -9.20 -2.23 10.85
CA VAL A 75 -8.07 -2.57 11.72
C VAL A 75 -7.55 -3.98 11.41
N ILE A 76 -8.44 -4.96 11.38
CA ILE A 76 -8.07 -6.36 11.11
C ILE A 76 -7.45 -6.50 9.71
N GLY A 77 -8.00 -5.83 8.71
CA GLY A 77 -7.49 -5.86 7.34
C GLY A 77 -6.06 -5.34 7.24
N HIS A 78 -5.76 -4.20 7.88
CA HIS A 78 -4.41 -3.62 7.86
C HIS A 78 -3.41 -4.43 8.68
N LEU A 79 -3.82 -4.99 9.83
CA LEU A 79 -2.96 -5.91 10.59
C LEU A 79 -2.65 -7.18 9.78
N ALA A 80 -3.66 -7.75 9.13
CA ALA A 80 -3.47 -8.91 8.26
C ALA A 80 -2.53 -8.58 7.10
N LEU A 81 -2.69 -7.42 6.44
CA LEU A 81 -1.79 -6.98 5.38
C LEU A 81 -0.36 -6.80 5.89
N LEU A 82 -0.16 -6.19 7.05
CA LEU A 82 1.15 -5.98 7.65
C LEU A 82 1.86 -7.32 7.90
N VAL A 83 1.20 -8.25 8.60
CA VAL A 83 1.78 -9.56 8.94
C VAL A 83 2.05 -10.38 7.68
N ASN A 84 1.10 -10.45 6.74
CA ASN A 84 1.27 -11.25 5.54
C ASN A 84 2.30 -10.67 4.57
N SER A 85 2.43 -9.34 4.48
CA SER A 85 3.46 -8.72 3.65
C SER A 85 4.86 -8.95 4.21
N ILE A 86 5.04 -8.85 5.53
CA ILE A 86 6.32 -9.21 6.19
C ILE A 86 6.63 -10.69 5.96
N ALA A 87 5.67 -11.60 6.21
CA ALA A 87 5.86 -13.03 5.98
C ALA A 87 6.23 -13.34 4.51
N TYR A 88 5.59 -12.66 3.56
CA TYR A 88 5.94 -12.76 2.14
C TYR A 88 7.37 -12.29 1.87
N LEU A 89 7.78 -11.13 2.39
CA LEU A 89 9.12 -10.57 2.20
C LEU A 89 10.22 -11.42 2.85
N LEU A 90 9.91 -12.18 3.90
CA LEU A 90 10.87 -13.10 4.52
C LEU A 90 10.98 -14.43 3.76
N THR A 91 9.93 -14.84 3.03
CA THR A 91 9.86 -16.19 2.42
C THR A 91 10.11 -16.18 0.92
N TYR A 92 9.63 -15.16 0.21
CA TYR A 92 9.55 -15.11 -1.25
C TYR A 92 10.26 -13.89 -1.86
N TYR A 93 11.01 -13.15 -1.07
CA TYR A 93 11.77 -12.01 -1.57
C TYR A 93 12.92 -12.48 -2.47
N GLU A 94 12.99 -11.91 -3.67
CA GLU A 94 14.07 -12.18 -4.62
C GLU A 94 14.86 -10.91 -4.87
N LYS A 95 16.17 -11.01 -4.65
CA LYS A 95 17.10 -9.92 -4.94
C LYS A 95 17.14 -9.65 -6.45
N GLY A 96 17.05 -8.38 -6.83
CA GLY A 96 17.12 -7.95 -8.23
C GLY A 96 15.79 -7.98 -8.99
N ASN A 97 14.69 -8.43 -8.37
CA ASN A 97 13.36 -8.36 -8.98
C ASN A 97 12.84 -6.92 -9.12
N LEU A 98 13.34 -6.00 -8.28
CA LEU A 98 13.03 -4.59 -8.32
C LEU A 98 14.33 -3.78 -8.36
N THR A 99 14.32 -2.74 -9.19
CA THR A 99 15.37 -1.71 -9.24
C THR A 99 14.80 -0.41 -8.71
N ALA A 100 15.66 0.51 -8.25
CA ALA A 100 15.21 1.82 -7.80
C ALA A 100 14.41 2.57 -8.89
N LYS A 101 14.83 2.43 -10.15
CA LYS A 101 14.10 2.99 -11.30
C LYS A 101 12.71 2.37 -11.45
N SER A 102 12.56 1.05 -11.31
CA SER A 102 11.24 0.42 -11.40
C SER A 102 10.34 0.78 -10.23
N VAL A 103 10.88 0.87 -9.00
CA VAL A 103 10.10 1.32 -7.83
C VAL A 103 9.55 2.72 -8.06
N PHE A 104 10.41 3.65 -8.49
CA PHE A 104 9.99 5.01 -8.81
C PHE A 104 8.95 5.05 -9.93
N LEU A 105 9.17 4.33 -11.03
CA LEU A 105 8.25 4.32 -12.18
C LEU A 105 6.90 3.70 -11.83
N TYR A 106 6.87 2.63 -11.03
CA TYR A 106 5.63 2.01 -10.58
C TYR A 106 4.87 2.91 -9.62
N ASN A 107 5.54 3.57 -8.67
CA ASN A 107 4.92 4.56 -7.80
C ASN A 107 4.36 5.74 -8.59
N LEU A 108 5.13 6.26 -9.55
CA LEU A 108 4.68 7.34 -10.41
C LEU A 108 3.43 6.92 -11.20
N SER A 109 3.45 5.73 -11.81
CA SER A 109 2.31 5.20 -12.58
C SER A 109 1.07 5.05 -11.71
N LEU A 110 1.22 4.49 -10.51
CA LEU A 110 0.13 4.31 -9.56
C LEU A 110 -0.42 5.67 -9.07
N ASN A 111 0.44 6.62 -8.71
CA ASN A 111 0.02 7.95 -8.29
C ASN A 111 -0.62 8.75 -9.43
N SER A 112 -0.13 8.62 -10.67
CA SER A 112 -0.77 9.22 -11.85
C SER A 112 -2.15 8.63 -12.11
N PHE A 113 -2.30 7.30 -11.99
CA PHE A 113 -3.62 6.66 -12.08
C PHE A 113 -4.57 7.17 -10.99
N LEU A 114 -4.11 7.29 -9.75
CA LEU A 114 -4.90 7.85 -8.66
C LEU A 114 -5.28 9.32 -8.89
N ALA A 115 -4.40 10.12 -9.50
CA ALA A 115 -4.71 11.49 -9.85
C ALA A 115 -5.88 11.58 -10.85
N VAL A 116 -5.89 10.72 -11.88
CA VAL A 116 -7.01 10.64 -12.84
C VAL A 116 -8.31 10.24 -12.14
N VAL A 117 -8.26 9.21 -11.29
CA VAL A 117 -9.42 8.76 -10.51
C VAL A 117 -9.95 9.88 -9.60
N ASN A 118 -9.06 10.60 -8.92
CA ASN A 118 -9.40 11.72 -8.06
C ASN A 118 -10.11 12.85 -8.82
N MET A 119 -9.67 13.16 -10.04
CA MET A 119 -10.33 14.17 -10.89
C MET A 119 -11.74 13.74 -11.28
N LEU A 120 -11.93 12.47 -11.67
CA LEU A 120 -13.23 11.94 -12.07
C LEU A 120 -14.23 11.89 -10.92
N LEU A 121 -13.77 11.51 -9.73
CA LEU A 121 -14.62 11.28 -8.56
C LEU A 121 -14.68 12.47 -7.59
N ARG A 122 -13.94 13.55 -7.89
CA ARG A 122 -13.72 14.70 -6.99
C ARG A 122 -13.34 14.24 -5.58
N ALA A 123 -12.41 13.29 -5.52
CA ALA A 123 -11.91 12.63 -4.32
C ALA A 123 -10.45 13.03 -4.05
N ASN A 124 -9.92 12.66 -2.89
CA ASN A 124 -8.54 12.92 -2.49
C ASN A 124 -7.80 11.62 -2.07
N TYR A 125 -7.84 10.59 -2.91
CA TYR A 125 -7.07 9.36 -2.69
C TYR A 125 -5.56 9.65 -2.73
N GLY A 126 -4.83 8.98 -1.85
CA GLY A 126 -3.38 9.12 -1.77
C GLY A 126 -2.89 10.53 -1.40
N PHE A 127 -3.78 11.41 -0.90
CA PHE A 127 -3.49 12.81 -0.56
C PHE A 127 -2.91 13.63 -1.73
N ILE A 128 -3.29 13.26 -2.96
CA ILE A 128 -2.78 13.88 -4.18
C ILE A 128 -3.42 15.24 -4.45
N MET A 129 -4.70 15.41 -4.12
CA MET A 129 -5.42 16.66 -4.38
C MET A 129 -5.22 17.68 -3.26
N ASP A 130 -5.24 17.23 -2.00
CA ASP A 130 -4.89 18.04 -0.83
C ASP A 130 -3.87 17.28 0.01
N PHE A 131 -2.62 17.76 -0.01
CA PHE A 131 -1.54 17.17 0.77
C PHE A 131 -1.53 17.75 2.19
N PRO A 132 -1.74 16.93 3.24
CA PRO A 132 -2.02 17.45 4.59
C PRO A 132 -0.84 18.17 5.24
N VAL A 133 0.40 17.86 4.86
CA VAL A 133 1.61 18.43 5.49
C VAL A 133 1.91 19.85 5.00
N ILE A 134 1.72 20.11 3.70
CA ILE A 134 2.07 21.40 3.07
C ILE A 134 0.81 22.20 2.70
N GLN A 135 -0.39 21.63 2.85
CA GLN A 135 -1.67 22.21 2.42
C GLN A 135 -1.65 22.69 0.96
N SER A 136 -0.82 22.05 0.14
CA SER A 136 -0.68 22.38 -1.28
C SER A 136 -1.86 21.80 -2.05
N ARG A 137 -2.47 22.67 -2.89
CA ARG A 137 -3.54 22.31 -3.84
C ARG A 137 -3.01 22.11 -5.27
N GLN A 138 -1.69 22.02 -5.44
CA GLN A 138 -1.07 21.79 -6.74
C GLN A 138 -0.88 20.28 -6.98
N PRO A 139 -1.74 19.65 -7.81
CA PRO A 139 -1.74 18.18 -7.93
C PRO A 139 -0.43 17.63 -8.49
N PHE A 140 0.22 18.33 -9.43
CA PHE A 140 1.52 17.90 -9.97
C PHE A 140 2.63 17.88 -8.92
N LEU A 141 2.69 18.92 -8.07
CA LEU A 141 3.64 18.99 -6.95
C LEU A 141 3.37 17.86 -5.96
N ASN A 142 2.11 17.64 -5.61
CA ASN A 142 1.71 16.60 -4.66
C ASN A 142 2.03 15.19 -5.17
N ILE A 143 1.76 14.90 -6.45
CA ILE A 143 2.16 13.62 -7.08
C ILE A 143 3.66 13.43 -6.98
N PHE A 144 4.45 14.47 -7.29
CA PHE A 144 5.90 14.38 -7.22
C PHE A 144 6.37 14.09 -5.78
N LEU A 145 5.89 14.85 -4.80
CA LEU A 145 6.25 14.69 -3.39
C LEU A 145 5.87 13.31 -2.84
N VAL A 146 4.64 12.85 -3.10
CA VAL A 146 4.16 11.53 -2.67
C VAL A 146 4.98 10.42 -3.34
N THR A 147 5.29 10.56 -4.64
CA THR A 147 6.09 9.57 -5.37
C THR A 147 7.50 9.48 -4.81
N VAL A 148 8.16 10.61 -4.55
CA VAL A 148 9.52 10.65 -3.98
C VAL A 148 9.53 10.09 -2.56
N GLY A 149 8.61 10.55 -1.71
CA GLY A 149 8.53 10.12 -0.31
C GLY A 149 8.19 8.63 -0.16
N LEU A 150 7.25 8.12 -0.95
CA LEU A 150 6.91 6.70 -0.93
C LEU A 150 8.06 5.85 -1.49
N SER A 151 8.71 6.30 -2.59
CA SER A 151 9.83 5.57 -3.18
C SER A 151 11.04 5.51 -2.23
N SER A 152 11.33 6.57 -1.47
CA SER A 152 12.43 6.56 -0.50
C SER A 152 12.18 5.57 0.64
N LEU A 153 10.96 5.53 1.19
CA LEU A 153 10.57 4.56 2.21
C LEU A 153 10.61 3.12 1.67
N MET A 154 10.12 2.89 0.45
CA MET A 154 10.17 1.57 -0.17
C MET A 154 11.60 1.11 -0.43
N LEU A 155 12.50 2.00 -0.85
CA LEU A 155 13.92 1.68 -0.99
C LEU A 155 14.58 1.38 0.35
N LEU A 156 14.16 2.02 1.43
CA LEU A 156 14.64 1.70 2.78
C LEU A 156 14.21 0.28 3.19
N VAL A 157 12.94 -0.08 2.95
CA VAL A 157 12.44 -1.44 3.20
C VAL A 157 13.15 -2.47 2.32
N ASP A 158 13.37 -2.17 1.04
CA ASP A 158 14.09 -3.06 0.13
C ASP A 158 15.53 -3.31 0.60
N ASN A 159 16.25 -2.26 1.02
CA ASN A 159 17.58 -2.38 1.60
C ASN A 159 17.58 -3.19 2.90
N LEU A 160 16.56 -3.03 3.75
CA LEU A 160 16.40 -3.83 4.95
C LEU A 160 16.21 -5.32 4.61
N CYS A 161 15.35 -5.62 3.64
CA CYS A 161 15.16 -7.00 3.15
C CYS A 161 16.44 -7.58 2.56
N LEU A 162 17.25 -6.80 1.84
CA LEU A 162 18.54 -7.24 1.32
C LEU A 162 19.53 -7.58 2.44
N ARG A 163 19.56 -6.80 3.52
CA ARG A 163 20.41 -7.07 4.69
C ARG A 163 19.95 -8.33 5.43
N LEU A 164 18.66 -8.41 5.76
CA LEU A 164 18.08 -9.56 6.45
C LEU A 164 18.25 -10.86 5.66
N ASN A 165 18.05 -10.83 4.34
CA ASN A 165 18.23 -12.01 3.51
C ASN A 165 19.72 -12.36 3.26
N GLY A 166 20.59 -11.35 3.17
CA GLY A 166 22.05 -11.56 3.12
C GLY A 166 22.58 -12.24 4.38
N ASP A 167 22.09 -11.84 5.56
CA ASP A 167 22.42 -12.46 6.83
C ASP A 167 21.77 -13.85 6.98
N SER A 168 20.54 -14.04 6.47
CA SER A 168 19.84 -15.33 6.54
C SER A 168 20.54 -16.44 5.77
N LEU A 169 21.19 -16.14 4.63
CA LEU A 169 22.02 -17.11 3.89
C LEU A 169 23.22 -17.60 4.72
N GLY A 170 23.78 -16.74 5.58
CA GLY A 170 24.84 -17.13 6.52
C GLY A 170 24.33 -17.99 7.70
N ILE A 171 23.08 -17.80 8.12
CA ILE A 171 22.46 -18.58 9.20
C ILE A 171 22.00 -19.96 8.70
N PHE A 172 21.51 -20.06 7.46
CA PHE A 172 21.10 -21.35 6.87
C PHE A 172 22.25 -22.16 6.26
N GLN A 173 23.41 -21.56 5.96
CA GLN A 173 24.63 -22.32 5.62
C GLN A 173 25.32 -22.95 6.84
N ASN A 174 25.02 -22.51 8.06
CA ASN A 174 25.58 -23.07 9.30
C ASN A 174 24.78 -24.27 9.87
N LYS A 175 23.89 -24.87 9.06
CA LYS A 175 23.03 -25.99 9.47
C LYS A 175 23.06 -27.21 8.55
N LEU A 176 24.09 -27.33 7.70
CA LEU A 176 24.37 -28.54 6.92
C LEU A 176 25.73 -29.13 7.32
#